data_AF-A0AAD5VEW0-F1
#
_entry.id   AF-A0AAD5VEW0-F1
#
_cell.length_a   1.000
_cell.length_b   1.000
_cell.length_c   1.000
_cell.angle_alpha   90.00
_cell.angle_beta   90.00
_cell.angle_gamma   90.00
#
_symmetry.space_group_name_H-M   'P 1'
#
loop_
_entity.id
_entity.type
_entity.pdbx_description
1 polymer ?
#
loop_
_entity_poly.entity_id
_entity_poly.type
_entity_poly.pdbx_seq_one_letter_code
_entity_poly.pdbx_strand_id
1 'polypeptide(L)'
;MTHTRSSKTGAADAGSTRHTRSSKTPETRADQALEKTRKRAPKVTSKTRVRNSTVDQDVSPTPADENQIAAGSLPSNSPTTVTLQSRFRDEDIDPVLRNMGSSTQQSPPASGSQEENIDPALREVVPTLTPESTEPGMQQTQESPDASNAEPPKTKKAADAGYILGIMRGNTKLKYVCRPHCLPDRIKSAKEASRRYRRLIVEIVARAEALAAQTGCWIYVAGQHANATKAFTHYASPRLRAKAESELEELHSLVMRMMRSLIEARRRDTTEISLELEKERGKAKAACASAKAAEDQLAAKERELREKDELIASLRALNV
;
A
#
# COMPACT_ATOMS: atom_id res chain seq x y z
N MET A 1 44.00 -50.61 -27.15
CA MET A 1 42.86 -49.81 -27.63
C MET A 1 43.09 -48.37 -27.21
N THR A 2 43.46 -47.56 -28.18
CA THR A 2 43.82 -46.15 -28.13
C THR A 2 42.59 -45.27 -28.20
N HIS A 3 42.47 -44.23 -27.35
CA HIS A 3 41.95 -42.93 -27.78
C HIS A 3 42.51 -41.80 -26.89
N THR A 4 43.50 -41.13 -27.46
CA THR A 4 44.01 -39.80 -27.13
C THR A 4 42.91 -38.73 -27.31
N ARG A 5 42.73 -37.84 -26.34
CA ARG A 5 41.90 -36.64 -26.50
C ARG A 5 42.76 -35.39 -26.36
N SER A 6 42.82 -34.67 -27.47
CA SER A 6 43.67 -33.54 -27.79
C SER A 6 43.17 -32.26 -27.13
N SER A 7 44.11 -31.54 -26.51
CA SER A 7 43.99 -30.17 -26.02
C SER A 7 43.96 -29.19 -27.20
N LYS A 8 42.98 -28.30 -27.25
CA LYS A 8 42.95 -27.18 -28.19
C LYS A 8 42.82 -25.88 -27.43
N THR A 9 43.95 -25.22 -27.24
CA THR A 9 44.09 -23.83 -26.83
C THR A 9 43.72 -22.92 -28.01
N GLY A 10 42.74 -22.05 -27.82
CA GLY A 10 42.34 -21.01 -28.77
C GLY A 10 42.70 -19.65 -28.18
N ALA A 11 43.77 -19.06 -28.70
CA ALA A 11 44.18 -17.69 -28.48
C ALA A 11 43.75 -16.84 -29.68
N ALA A 12 43.08 -15.72 -29.40
CA ALA A 12 42.78 -14.52 -30.21
C ALA A 12 41.50 -13.94 -29.60
N ASP A 13 41.46 -12.71 -29.12
CA ASP A 13 41.41 -11.54 -29.99
C ASP A 13 41.72 -10.26 -29.19
N ALA A 14 42.54 -9.41 -29.79
CA ALA A 14 43.02 -8.16 -29.24
C ALA A 14 42.14 -7.01 -29.74
N GLY A 15 41.04 -6.74 -29.03
CA GLY A 15 40.19 -5.57 -29.25
C GLY A 15 40.76 -4.32 -28.58
N SER A 16 41.75 -3.69 -29.21
CA SER A 16 42.33 -2.41 -28.82
C SER A 16 41.42 -1.23 -29.21
N THR A 17 40.50 -0.85 -28.32
CA THR A 17 39.66 0.34 -28.50
C THR A 17 40.43 1.59 -28.07
N ARG A 18 41.09 2.21 -29.05
CA ARG A 18 41.78 3.50 -28.97
C ARG A 18 40.76 4.63 -28.72
N HIS A 19 40.64 5.11 -27.48
CA HIS A 19 39.95 6.38 -27.21
C HIS A 19 40.83 7.56 -27.61
N THR A 20 40.42 8.26 -28.67
CA THR A 20 40.97 9.54 -29.08
C THR A 20 40.68 10.59 -28.01
N ARG A 21 41.77 11.03 -27.40
CA ARG A 21 41.90 12.16 -26.47
C ARG A 21 41.47 13.44 -27.19
N SER A 22 40.27 13.94 -26.88
CA SER A 22 39.80 15.25 -27.33
C SER A 22 40.71 16.33 -26.72
N SER A 23 41.38 17.05 -27.60
CA SER A 23 42.31 18.13 -27.32
C SER A 23 41.60 19.32 -26.67
N LYS A 24 42.13 19.71 -25.51
CA LYS A 24 41.94 21.01 -24.89
C LYS A 24 42.40 22.11 -25.86
N THR A 25 41.53 23.05 -26.17
CA THR A 25 41.88 24.40 -26.61
C THR A 25 42.00 25.29 -25.37
N PRO A 26 43.14 25.96 -25.14
CA PRO A 26 43.22 27.15 -24.30
C PRO A 26 43.07 28.42 -25.17
N GLU A 27 42.88 29.55 -24.50
CA GLU A 27 42.84 30.93 -25.07
C GLU A 27 41.47 31.28 -25.69
N THR A 28 40.70 32.19 -25.09
CA THR A 28 41.01 33.62 -25.19
C THR A 28 40.46 34.38 -23.98
N ARG A 29 41.35 35.21 -23.44
CA ARG A 29 41.18 36.18 -22.37
C ARG A 29 40.64 37.49 -22.97
N ALA A 30 39.92 38.25 -22.14
CA ALA A 30 39.60 39.67 -22.26
C ALA A 30 38.22 40.04 -22.85
N ASP A 31 37.70 41.11 -22.27
CA ASP A 31 36.56 41.95 -22.69
C ASP A 31 35.14 41.46 -22.33
N GLN A 32 34.69 41.80 -21.12
CA GLN A 32 33.78 42.95 -20.94
C GLN A 32 33.33 43.06 -19.49
N ALA A 33 33.98 44.00 -18.79
CA ALA A 33 33.36 44.73 -17.69
C ALA A 33 32.34 45.73 -18.27
N LEU A 34 31.39 46.13 -17.41
CA LEU A 34 30.31 47.12 -17.63
C LEU A 34 29.06 46.59 -18.33
N GLU A 35 28.01 46.30 -17.55
CA GLU A 35 26.74 47.02 -17.69
C GLU A 35 25.87 46.81 -16.43
N LYS A 36 25.96 47.81 -15.54
CA LYS A 36 24.86 48.51 -14.87
C LYS A 36 23.70 47.68 -14.27
N THR A 37 23.72 47.66 -12.93
CA THR A 37 22.63 48.17 -12.08
C THR A 37 21.22 48.20 -12.69
N ARG A 38 20.43 47.15 -12.44
CA ARG A 38 18.96 47.25 -12.45
C ARG A 38 18.40 46.85 -11.08
N LYS A 39 18.18 47.91 -10.29
CA LYS A 39 17.03 48.16 -9.40
C LYS A 39 16.31 46.91 -8.87
N ARG A 40 16.67 46.53 -7.64
CA ARG A 40 15.82 45.73 -6.76
C ARG A 40 14.53 46.52 -6.46
N ALA A 41 13.41 46.07 -7.01
CA ALA A 41 12.09 46.55 -6.64
C ALA A 41 11.71 46.07 -5.23
N PRO A 42 10.95 46.87 -4.45
CA PRO A 42 10.50 46.48 -3.13
C PRO A 42 9.47 45.35 -3.20
N LYS A 43 9.64 44.40 -2.28
CA LYS A 43 8.76 43.24 -2.05
C LYS A 43 7.40 43.76 -1.55
N VAL A 44 6.42 43.85 -2.44
CA VAL A 44 5.02 44.12 -2.07
C VAL A 44 4.50 42.91 -1.30
N THR A 45 4.30 43.07 -0.01
CA THR A 45 3.62 42.11 0.85
C THR A 45 2.12 42.20 0.62
N SER A 46 1.58 41.32 -0.21
CA SER A 46 0.13 41.15 -0.35
C SER A 46 -0.41 40.40 0.87
N LYS A 47 -0.86 41.13 1.89
CA LYS A 47 -1.75 40.62 2.93
C LYS A 47 -3.08 40.25 2.27
N THR A 48 -3.30 38.95 2.02
CA THR A 48 -4.62 38.43 1.67
C THR A 48 -5.52 38.52 2.90
N ARG A 49 -6.33 39.57 2.94
CA ARG A 49 -7.41 39.80 3.90
C ARG A 49 -8.54 38.83 3.59
N VAL A 50 -8.68 37.78 4.39
CA VAL A 50 -9.87 36.91 4.42
C VAL A 50 -11.03 37.78 4.88
N ARG A 51 -11.99 38.03 3.98
CA ARG A 51 -13.30 38.60 4.33
C ARG A 51 -14.17 37.47 4.86
N ASN A 52 -14.52 37.55 6.14
CA ASN A 52 -15.67 36.86 6.70
C ASN A 52 -16.92 37.45 6.04
N SER A 53 -17.62 36.67 5.23
CA SER A 53 -19.01 36.91 4.90
C SER A 53 -19.86 36.22 5.96
N THR A 54 -20.25 37.00 6.96
CA THR A 54 -21.43 36.76 7.79
C THR A 54 -22.62 36.70 6.84
N VAL A 55 -23.20 35.51 6.66
CA VAL A 55 -24.54 35.37 6.09
C VAL A 55 -25.46 35.28 7.28
N ASP A 56 -26.15 36.39 7.53
CA ASP A 56 -27.41 36.41 8.26
C ASP A 56 -28.37 35.45 7.56
N GLN A 57 -28.80 34.40 8.25
CA GLN A 57 -30.01 33.67 7.89
C GLN A 57 -31.03 33.86 9.00
N ASP A 58 -32.11 34.48 8.56
CA ASP A 58 -33.29 34.85 9.30
C ASP A 58 -33.90 33.70 10.11
N VAL A 59 -34.30 34.10 11.30
CA VAL A 59 -35.20 33.44 12.22
C VAL A 59 -36.62 33.46 11.64
N SER A 60 -37.33 32.33 11.72
CA SER A 60 -38.77 32.17 12.11
C SER A 60 -39.47 31.04 11.33
N PRO A 61 -40.60 30.50 11.80
CA PRO A 61 -40.83 29.89 13.11
C PRO A 61 -41.44 28.48 12.99
N THR A 62 -41.39 27.75 14.10
CA THR A 62 -42.17 26.55 14.41
C THR A 62 -43.67 26.78 14.21
N PRO A 63 -44.41 25.74 13.78
CA PRO A 63 -45.65 25.43 14.47
C PRO A 63 -45.61 24.00 15.02
N ALA A 64 -46.05 23.91 16.28
CA ALA A 64 -46.48 22.67 16.88
C ALA A 64 -47.65 22.11 16.07
N ASP A 65 -47.65 20.80 15.82
CA ASP A 65 -48.91 20.08 15.88
C ASP A 65 -48.71 18.67 16.41
N GLU A 66 -49.48 18.44 17.45
CA GLU A 66 -49.69 17.27 18.24
C GLU A 66 -50.67 16.38 17.47
N ASN A 67 -50.27 15.15 17.11
CA ASN A 67 -51.28 14.15 16.82
C ASN A 67 -50.81 12.73 17.12
N GLN A 68 -51.44 12.17 18.15
CA GLN A 68 -51.39 10.77 18.54
C GLN A 68 -52.14 9.94 17.49
N ILE A 69 -51.48 8.96 16.87
CA ILE A 69 -52.19 7.83 16.27
C ILE A 69 -51.47 6.53 16.65
N ALA A 70 -52.18 5.82 17.54
CA ALA A 70 -52.37 4.39 17.69
C ALA A 70 -51.38 3.39 17.05
N ALA A 71 -51.03 2.42 17.89
CA ALA A 71 -50.46 1.12 17.58
C ALA A 71 -51.14 0.42 16.39
N GLY A 72 -50.32 -0.11 15.48
CA GLY A 72 -50.77 -0.93 14.35
C GLY A 72 -49.64 -1.81 13.81
N SER A 73 -49.64 -3.06 14.28
CA SER A 73 -49.14 -4.30 13.67
C SER A 73 -47.95 -4.30 12.70
N LEU A 74 -46.92 -5.03 13.14
CA LEU A 74 -45.84 -5.63 12.36
C LEU A 74 -46.36 -6.44 11.14
N PRO A 75 -45.73 -6.32 9.97
CA PRO A 75 -45.66 -7.41 9.02
C PRO A 75 -44.37 -8.22 9.22
N SER A 76 -44.58 -9.48 9.59
CA SER A 76 -43.63 -10.59 9.50
C SER A 76 -43.09 -10.73 8.08
N ASN A 77 -41.81 -10.42 7.87
CA ASN A 77 -41.09 -10.76 6.64
C ASN A 77 -40.47 -12.16 6.80
N SER A 78 -41.06 -13.13 6.11
CA SER A 78 -40.50 -14.46 5.90
C SER A 78 -39.26 -14.40 4.98
N PRO A 79 -38.32 -15.35 5.10
CA PRO A 79 -37.12 -15.38 4.28
C PRO A 79 -37.48 -15.78 2.84
N THR A 80 -37.29 -14.85 1.89
CA THR A 80 -37.34 -15.16 0.47
C THR A 80 -36.06 -15.93 0.09
N THR A 81 -36.23 -17.22 -0.19
CA THR A 81 -35.24 -18.07 -0.85
C THR A 81 -34.95 -17.49 -2.24
N VAL A 82 -33.78 -16.86 -2.40
CA VAL A 82 -33.28 -16.41 -3.70
C VAL A 82 -32.72 -17.63 -4.44
N THR A 83 -33.54 -18.22 -5.29
CA THR A 83 -33.10 -19.21 -6.29
C THR A 83 -32.27 -18.49 -7.36
N LEU A 84 -30.95 -18.63 -7.27
CA LEU A 84 -29.98 -18.26 -8.31
C LEU A 84 -30.17 -19.18 -9.53
N GLN A 85 -31.06 -18.79 -10.46
CA GLN A 85 -30.99 -19.30 -11.83
C GLN A 85 -30.00 -18.47 -12.63
N SER A 86 -28.79 -19.01 -12.72
CA SER A 86 -27.78 -18.67 -13.72
C SER A 86 -28.37 -18.77 -15.13
N ARG A 87 -28.70 -17.61 -15.72
CA ARG A 87 -28.79 -17.43 -17.17
C ARG A 87 -27.66 -16.51 -17.59
N PHE A 88 -26.50 -17.10 -17.87
CA PHE A 88 -25.52 -16.47 -18.74
C PHE A 88 -26.15 -16.35 -20.13
N ARG A 89 -26.42 -15.12 -20.56
CA ARG A 89 -26.47 -14.79 -21.97
C ARG A 89 -25.12 -14.18 -22.31
N ASP A 90 -24.36 -14.92 -23.10
CA ASP A 90 -23.42 -14.36 -24.06
C ASP A 90 -24.19 -13.36 -24.93
N GLU A 91 -23.68 -12.13 -25.05
CA GLU A 91 -23.53 -11.33 -26.28
C GLU A 91 -22.98 -9.94 -25.87
N ASP A 92 -22.14 -9.39 -26.73
CA ASP A 92 -21.48 -8.06 -26.68
C ASP A 92 -20.16 -7.95 -25.89
N ILE A 93 -19.12 -8.61 -26.42
CA ILE A 93 -17.72 -8.20 -26.23
C ILE A 93 -17.24 -7.52 -27.51
N ASP A 94 -16.89 -6.24 -27.38
CA ASP A 94 -16.27 -5.39 -28.41
C ASP A 94 -15.02 -6.03 -29.05
N PRO A 95 -14.89 -6.06 -30.39
CA PRO A 95 -13.74 -6.64 -31.07
C PRO A 95 -12.67 -5.59 -31.38
N VAL A 96 -12.10 -4.93 -30.38
CA VAL A 96 -10.91 -4.08 -30.59
C VAL A 96 -9.97 -4.22 -29.40
N LEU A 97 -9.17 -5.28 -29.40
CA LEU A 97 -7.81 -5.39 -28.84
C LEU A 97 -7.36 -6.86 -28.87
N ARG A 98 -7.24 -7.40 -30.08
CA ARG A 98 -6.67 -8.75 -30.28
C ARG A 98 -5.65 -8.69 -31.41
N ASN A 99 -4.46 -8.17 -31.12
CA ASN A 99 -3.30 -8.54 -31.91
C ASN A 99 -1.99 -8.34 -31.13
N MET A 100 -1.06 -9.26 -31.37
CA MET A 100 0.36 -9.31 -30.96
C MET A 100 0.68 -10.15 -29.72
N GLY A 101 1.08 -11.41 -29.97
CA GLY A 101 1.97 -12.15 -29.07
C GLY A 101 1.75 -13.66 -28.95
N SER A 102 1.64 -14.41 -30.06
CA SER A 102 1.75 -15.87 -30.01
C SER A 102 3.21 -16.28 -29.78
N SER A 103 3.54 -16.71 -28.57
CA SER A 103 4.72 -17.55 -28.34
C SER A 103 4.22 -18.95 -28.05
N THR A 104 4.37 -19.82 -29.05
CA THR A 104 4.12 -21.26 -29.00
C THR A 104 4.95 -21.88 -27.87
N GLN A 105 4.29 -22.39 -26.83
CA GLN A 105 4.93 -23.26 -25.83
C GLN A 105 4.30 -24.65 -25.95
N GLN A 106 5.11 -25.58 -26.45
CA GLN A 106 4.81 -27.00 -26.57
C GLN A 106 4.55 -27.61 -25.18
N SER A 107 3.42 -28.30 -25.06
CA SER A 107 3.11 -29.17 -23.91
C SER A 107 3.95 -30.46 -23.99
N PRO A 108 4.53 -30.93 -22.87
CA PRO A 108 5.09 -32.27 -22.79
C PRO A 108 3.99 -33.33 -22.56
N PRO A 109 4.21 -34.60 -22.97
CA PRO A 109 3.26 -35.68 -22.83
C PRO A 109 3.17 -36.20 -21.39
N ALA A 110 1.96 -36.65 -21.02
CA ALA A 110 1.64 -37.28 -19.76
C ALA A 110 2.37 -38.62 -19.59
N SER A 111 3.27 -38.69 -18.62
CA SER A 111 3.78 -39.96 -18.08
C SER A 111 2.92 -40.38 -16.89
N GLY A 112 2.40 -41.60 -16.98
CA GLY A 112 1.53 -42.22 -15.99
C GLY A 112 2.20 -42.42 -14.64
N SER A 113 1.45 -42.08 -13.60
CA SER A 113 1.71 -42.44 -12.21
C SER A 113 1.25 -43.87 -11.97
N GLN A 114 2.22 -44.76 -11.71
CA GLN A 114 1.98 -46.03 -11.04
C GLN A 114 1.65 -45.76 -9.57
N GLU A 115 0.55 -46.35 -9.10
CA GLU A 115 0.24 -46.49 -7.69
C GLU A 115 1.18 -47.54 -7.07
N GLU A 116 2.17 -47.09 -6.30
CA GLU A 116 2.86 -47.99 -5.37
C GLU A 116 2.08 -48.06 -4.06
N ASN A 117 1.54 -49.26 -3.85
CA ASN A 117 0.87 -49.77 -2.69
C ASN A 117 1.89 -49.91 -1.53
N ILE A 118 1.86 -48.99 -0.57
CA ILE A 118 2.69 -49.06 0.64
C ILE A 118 1.91 -49.77 1.76
N ASP A 119 2.45 -50.89 2.17
CA ASP A 119 1.98 -51.80 3.22
C ASP A 119 1.91 -51.11 4.60
N PRO A 120 0.74 -51.10 5.29
CA PRO A 120 0.57 -50.44 6.59
C PRO A 120 1.06 -51.26 7.81
N ALA A 121 1.75 -52.39 7.64
CA ALA A 121 2.01 -53.33 8.75
C ALA A 121 3.35 -53.20 9.53
N LEU A 122 4.17 -52.16 9.32
CA LEU A 122 5.48 -52.02 10.00
C LEU A 122 5.66 -50.69 10.74
N ARG A 123 4.86 -50.47 11.80
CA ARG A 123 5.14 -49.47 12.84
C ARG A 123 4.97 -50.07 14.23
N GLU A 124 5.86 -50.99 14.58
CA GLU A 124 6.23 -51.24 15.97
C GLU A 124 7.73 -50.98 16.13
N VAL A 125 8.05 -50.21 17.17
CA VAL A 125 9.20 -50.27 18.08
C VAL A 125 9.37 -48.86 18.64
N VAL A 126 8.73 -48.64 19.78
CA VAL A 126 8.99 -47.52 20.69
C VAL A 126 10.14 -47.96 21.59
N PRO A 127 11.31 -47.30 21.56
CA PRO A 127 12.30 -47.47 22.61
C PRO A 127 11.91 -46.58 23.79
N THR A 128 11.43 -47.21 24.85
CA THR A 128 11.31 -46.66 26.20
C THR A 128 12.70 -46.27 26.69
N LEU A 129 12.98 -44.96 26.74
CA LEU A 129 14.16 -44.43 27.41
C LEU A 129 13.85 -44.18 28.89
N THR A 130 14.70 -44.78 29.71
CA THR A 130 14.80 -44.77 31.16
C THR A 130 14.95 -43.34 31.74
N PRO A 131 14.36 -43.04 32.90
CA PRO A 131 14.55 -41.78 33.60
C PRO A 131 15.59 -41.93 34.73
N GLU A 132 16.81 -41.41 34.57
CA GLU A 132 17.69 -41.20 35.73
C GLU A 132 18.82 -40.20 35.42
N SER A 133 18.66 -38.96 35.86
CA SER A 133 19.79 -38.13 36.28
C SER A 133 19.33 -36.97 37.14
N THR A 134 19.58 -37.16 38.42
CA THR A 134 19.68 -36.19 39.50
C THR A 134 20.69 -35.10 39.14
N GLU A 135 20.22 -33.87 38.93
CA GLU A 135 21.08 -32.68 38.98
C GLU A 135 20.83 -31.89 40.28
N PRO A 136 21.83 -31.76 41.16
CA PRO A 136 21.83 -30.81 42.25
C PRO A 136 22.45 -29.47 41.79
N GLY A 137 21.77 -28.35 42.09
CA GLY A 137 22.43 -27.05 42.14
C GLY A 137 21.72 -25.93 41.38
N MET A 138 20.50 -25.58 41.79
CA MET A 138 19.91 -24.26 41.49
C MET A 138 20.77 -23.17 42.14
N GLN A 139 21.78 -22.67 41.44
CA GLN A 139 22.35 -21.37 41.74
C GLN A 139 21.39 -20.32 41.20
N GLN A 140 20.65 -19.69 42.12
CA GLN A 140 19.90 -18.45 41.90
C GLN A 140 20.76 -17.47 41.11
N THR A 141 20.48 -17.36 39.82
CA THR A 141 20.97 -16.25 39.00
C THR A 141 20.25 -15.02 39.52
N GLN A 142 20.97 -14.19 40.28
CA GLN A 142 20.49 -12.88 40.73
C GLN A 142 20.03 -12.10 39.49
N GLU A 143 18.71 -11.95 39.36
CA GLU A 143 18.09 -11.05 38.40
C GLU A 143 18.69 -9.66 38.62
N SER A 144 19.52 -9.23 37.66
CA SER A 144 20.04 -7.88 37.63
C SER A 144 18.86 -6.92 37.63
N PRO A 145 18.90 -5.81 38.41
CA PRO A 145 17.79 -4.90 38.58
C PRO A 145 17.25 -4.46 37.22
N ASP A 146 16.04 -4.91 36.95
CA ASP A 146 15.37 -4.84 35.69
C ASP A 146 15.20 -3.36 35.31
N ALA A 147 15.88 -2.92 34.25
CA ALA A 147 15.88 -1.54 33.75
C ALA A 147 14.51 -1.10 33.18
N SER A 148 13.44 -1.85 33.48
CA SER A 148 12.09 -1.69 32.96
C SER A 148 11.30 -0.55 33.61
N ASN A 149 11.80 0.04 34.70
CA ASN A 149 11.15 1.13 35.44
C ASN A 149 11.83 2.51 35.31
N ALA A 150 12.74 2.70 34.36
CA ALA A 150 13.26 4.05 34.09
C ALA A 150 12.10 4.97 33.65
N GLU A 151 11.77 5.96 34.48
CA GLU A 151 10.81 7.01 34.13
C GLU A 151 11.20 7.64 32.78
N PRO A 152 10.23 7.95 31.90
CA PRO A 152 10.52 8.58 30.64
C PRO A 152 11.28 9.90 30.88
N PRO A 153 12.37 10.16 30.15
CA PRO A 153 13.12 11.40 30.30
C PRO A 153 12.21 12.60 29.98
N LYS A 154 11.90 13.41 31.01
CA LYS A 154 11.02 14.59 30.97
C LYS A 154 11.64 15.78 30.21
N THR A 155 12.45 15.52 29.18
CA THR A 155 13.01 16.59 28.36
C THR A 155 11.92 17.16 27.46
N LYS A 156 11.69 18.48 27.53
CA LYS A 156 10.65 19.17 26.74
C LYS A 156 10.75 18.86 25.24
N LYS A 157 11.97 18.68 24.70
CA LYS A 157 12.20 18.33 23.29
C LYS A 157 11.66 16.95 22.89
N ALA A 158 11.66 15.97 23.80
CA ALA A 158 11.11 14.64 23.53
C ALA A 158 9.59 14.66 23.45
N ALA A 159 8.93 15.59 24.15
CA ALA A 159 7.48 15.74 24.13
C ALA A 159 6.98 16.13 22.73
N ASP A 160 7.71 16.99 22.01
CA ASP A 160 7.28 17.50 20.71
C ASP A 160 7.51 16.51 19.56
N ALA A 161 8.63 15.78 19.56
CA ALA A 161 8.99 14.86 18.48
C ALA A 161 8.35 13.47 18.61
N GLY A 162 7.94 13.10 19.83
CA GLY A 162 7.38 11.79 20.16
C GLY A 162 8.41 10.65 20.21
N TYR A 163 7.91 9.44 20.44
CA TYR A 163 8.71 8.22 20.58
C TYR A 163 8.72 7.39 19.29
N ILE A 164 9.79 6.63 19.06
CA ILE A 164 9.84 5.65 17.98
C ILE A 164 9.07 4.39 18.41
N LEU A 165 7.96 4.13 17.74
CA LEU A 165 7.15 2.93 17.96
C LEU A 165 7.78 1.70 17.31
N GLY A 166 7.57 0.52 17.91
CA GLY A 166 7.96 -0.77 17.35
C GLY A 166 9.44 -1.16 17.52
N ILE A 167 10.24 -0.38 18.25
CA ILE A 167 11.61 -0.79 18.58
C ILE A 167 11.58 -1.88 19.66
N MET A 168 12.32 -2.94 19.42
CA MET A 168 12.48 -4.07 20.33
C MET A 168 13.96 -4.38 20.57
N ARG A 169 14.28 -4.90 21.76
CA ARG A 169 15.57 -5.51 22.11
C ARG A 169 15.29 -6.96 22.48
N GLY A 170 15.63 -7.89 21.59
CA GLY A 170 15.12 -9.26 21.69
C GLY A 170 13.59 -9.25 21.65
N ASN A 171 12.95 -9.93 22.60
CA ASN A 171 11.50 -9.96 22.74
C ASN A 171 10.93 -8.79 23.57
N THR A 172 11.78 -7.93 24.11
CA THR A 172 11.39 -6.84 25.00
C THR A 172 11.17 -5.55 24.21
N LYS A 173 9.98 -4.95 24.35
CA LYS A 173 9.66 -3.66 23.73
C LYS A 173 10.43 -2.53 24.41
N LEU A 174 11.16 -1.72 23.63
CA LEU A 174 11.81 -0.53 24.15
C LEU A 174 10.80 0.62 24.20
N LYS A 175 10.34 0.97 25.41
CA LYS A 175 9.27 1.96 25.61
C LYS A 175 9.68 3.40 25.28
N TYR A 176 10.96 3.77 25.42
CA TYR A 176 11.37 5.18 25.48
C TYR A 176 12.55 5.55 24.57
N VAL A 177 12.45 5.26 23.27
CA VAL A 177 13.40 5.80 22.29
C VAL A 177 12.85 7.10 21.72
N CYS A 178 13.40 8.23 22.18
CA CYS A 178 12.96 9.56 21.75
C CYS A 178 13.40 9.86 20.31
N ARG A 179 12.53 10.47 19.50
CA ARG A 179 12.92 10.97 18.18
C ARG A 179 13.71 12.27 18.33
N PRO A 180 14.77 12.48 17.52
CA PRO A 180 15.47 13.77 17.51
C PRO A 180 14.66 14.87 16.81
N HIS A 181 13.75 14.50 15.90
CA HIS A 181 12.94 15.42 15.10
C HIS A 181 11.53 14.87 14.89
N CYS A 182 10.56 15.77 14.67
CA CYS A 182 9.20 15.39 14.29
C CYS A 182 9.19 14.62 12.98
N LEU A 183 8.24 13.70 12.82
CA LEU A 183 8.08 12.97 11.57
C LEU A 183 7.63 13.92 10.45
N PRO A 184 8.16 13.77 9.23
CA PRO A 184 7.62 14.48 8.08
C PRO A 184 6.21 14.00 7.75
N ASP A 185 5.40 14.88 7.18
CA ASP A 185 4.06 14.54 6.71
C ASP A 185 4.06 13.41 5.69
N ARG A 186 2.97 12.63 5.70
CA ARG A 186 2.78 11.55 4.73
C ARG A 186 2.64 12.12 3.32
N ILE A 187 3.49 11.66 2.42
CA ILE A 187 3.44 12.03 1.01
C ILE A 187 2.16 11.45 0.38
N LYS A 188 1.28 12.33 -0.11
CA LYS A 188 0.00 11.96 -0.74
C LYS A 188 0.20 11.32 -2.12
N SER A 189 1.19 11.78 -2.87
CA SER A 189 1.49 11.25 -4.21
C SER A 189 2.30 9.95 -4.14
N ALA A 190 1.73 8.85 -4.62
CA ALA A 190 2.41 7.56 -4.67
C ALA A 190 3.71 7.59 -5.49
N LYS A 191 3.74 8.38 -6.57
CA LYS A 191 4.93 8.55 -7.44
C LYS A 191 6.07 9.24 -6.71
N GLU A 192 5.76 10.29 -5.96
CA GLU A 192 6.74 11.02 -5.16
C GLU A 192 7.22 10.18 -3.96
N ALA A 193 6.31 9.48 -3.28
CA ALA A 193 6.64 8.56 -2.19
C ALA A 193 7.62 7.47 -2.66
N SER A 194 7.35 6.84 -3.80
CA SER A 194 8.23 5.83 -4.39
C SER A 194 9.60 6.39 -4.78
N ARG A 195 9.65 7.62 -5.31
CA ARG A 195 10.92 8.31 -5.63
C ARG A 195 11.73 8.60 -4.37
N ARG A 196 11.09 9.13 -3.32
CA ARG A 196 11.75 9.43 -2.04
C ARG A 196 12.25 8.15 -1.36
N TYR A 197 11.43 7.10 -1.36
CA TYR A 197 11.81 5.78 -0.84
C TYR A 197 13.08 5.25 -1.49
N ARG A 198 13.19 5.27 -2.82
CA ARG A 198 14.38 4.77 -3.54
C ARG A 198 15.67 5.53 -3.18
N ARG A 199 15.57 6.81 -2.85
CA ARG A 199 16.73 7.60 -2.41
C ARG A 199 17.11 7.24 -0.97
N LEU A 200 16.11 7.28 -0.08
CA LEU A 200 16.33 7.06 1.35
C LEU A 200 16.75 5.62 1.68
N ILE A 201 16.28 4.60 0.95
CA ILE A 201 16.67 3.21 1.23
C ILE A 201 18.18 3.00 0.98
N VAL A 202 18.76 3.68 -0.01
CA VAL A 202 20.20 3.64 -0.27
C VAL A 202 20.98 4.32 0.86
N GLU A 203 20.50 5.47 1.34
CA GLU A 203 21.12 6.16 2.49
C GLU A 203 21.06 5.31 3.77
N ILE A 204 19.95 4.62 4.01
CA ILE A 204 19.80 3.70 5.16
C ILE A 204 20.79 2.55 5.04
N VAL A 205 20.89 1.92 3.86
CA VAL A 205 21.84 0.83 3.61
C VAL A 205 23.27 1.29 3.81
N ALA A 206 23.66 2.45 3.28
CA ALA A 206 25.01 2.99 3.45
C ALA A 206 25.35 3.27 4.93
N ARG A 207 24.40 3.79 5.71
CA ARG A 207 24.61 4.00 7.16
C ARG A 207 24.70 2.69 7.92
N ALA A 208 23.87 1.70 7.57
CA ALA A 208 23.94 0.36 8.15
C ALA A 208 25.28 -0.33 7.83
N GLU A 209 25.78 -0.14 6.62
CA GLU A 209 27.09 -0.63 6.19
C GLU A 209 28.22 0.01 7.00
N ALA A 210 28.25 1.35 7.09
CA ALA A 210 29.23 2.07 7.88
C ALA A 210 29.23 1.63 9.36
N LEU A 211 28.04 1.49 9.96
CA LEU A 211 27.88 1.03 11.34
C LEU A 211 28.41 -0.40 11.53
N ALA A 212 28.07 -1.31 10.62
CA ALA A 212 28.55 -2.69 10.65
C ALA A 212 30.08 -2.78 10.48
N ALA A 213 30.66 -1.95 9.62
CA ALA A 213 32.10 -1.89 9.41
C ALA A 213 32.84 -1.36 10.65
N GLN A 214 32.33 -0.30 11.28
CA GLN A 214 32.95 0.32 12.45
C GLN A 214 32.86 -0.53 13.72
N THR A 215 31.72 -1.19 13.93
CA THR A 215 31.44 -1.91 15.19
C THR A 215 31.58 -3.41 15.07
N GLY A 216 31.63 -3.94 13.85
CA GLY A 216 31.63 -5.38 13.60
C GLY A 216 30.32 -6.07 14.02
N CYS A 217 29.21 -5.35 14.17
CA CYS A 217 27.93 -5.94 14.54
C CYS A 217 27.26 -6.69 13.37
N TRP A 218 26.36 -7.62 13.70
CA TRP A 218 25.50 -8.29 12.72
C TRP A 218 24.27 -7.44 12.43
N ILE A 219 24.12 -6.99 11.19
CA ILE A 219 22.99 -6.19 10.73
C ILE A 219 22.33 -6.85 9.53
N TYR A 220 21.00 -6.89 9.56
CA TYR A 220 20.14 -7.17 8.41
C TYR A 220 19.13 -6.03 8.26
N VAL A 221 19.07 -5.44 7.06
CA VAL A 221 18.09 -4.40 6.70
C VAL A 221 17.34 -4.88 5.48
N ALA A 222 16.02 -4.83 5.52
CA ALA A 222 15.17 -5.08 4.36
C ALA A 222 14.03 -4.08 4.30
N GLY A 223 13.67 -3.67 3.09
CA GLY A 223 12.52 -2.80 2.89
C GLY A 223 11.94 -2.93 1.50
N GLN A 224 10.63 -2.70 1.40
CA GLN A 224 9.93 -2.59 0.12
C GLN A 224 8.90 -1.46 0.19
N HIS A 225 8.77 -0.70 -0.89
CA HIS A 225 7.68 0.25 -1.02
C HIS A 225 6.40 -0.49 -1.36
N ALA A 226 5.27 -0.11 -0.75
CA ALA A 226 4.01 -0.86 -0.89
C ALA A 226 3.43 -0.88 -2.32
N ASN A 227 3.81 0.08 -3.17
CA ASN A 227 3.47 0.09 -4.60
C ASN A 227 4.67 -0.32 -5.49
N ALA A 228 5.70 -0.96 -4.94
CA ALA A 228 6.82 -1.42 -5.74
C ALA A 228 6.39 -2.62 -6.61
N THR A 229 6.83 -2.61 -7.87
CA THR A 229 6.72 -3.76 -8.76
C THR A 229 7.97 -4.65 -8.72
N LYS A 230 9.09 -4.10 -8.24
CA LYS A 230 10.37 -4.80 -8.11
C LYS A 230 10.48 -5.48 -6.76
N ALA A 231 11.38 -6.46 -6.67
CA ALA A 231 11.77 -7.11 -5.42
C ALA A 231 12.24 -6.10 -4.36
N PHE A 232 12.20 -6.52 -3.09
CA PHE A 232 12.62 -5.69 -1.97
C PHE A 232 14.13 -5.44 -1.99
N THR A 233 14.55 -4.30 -1.45
CA THR A 233 15.97 -3.99 -1.27
C THR A 233 16.41 -4.51 0.09
N HIS A 234 17.57 -5.16 0.15
CA HIS A 234 18.12 -5.67 1.40
C HIS A 234 19.62 -5.46 1.48
N TYR A 235 20.13 -5.48 2.71
CA TYR A 235 21.54 -5.46 3.05
C TYR A 235 21.79 -6.39 4.22
N ALA A 236 22.83 -7.22 4.11
CA ALA A 236 23.32 -8.06 5.18
C ALA A 236 24.81 -7.76 5.42
N SER A 237 25.14 -7.45 6.67
CA SER A 237 26.52 -7.15 7.07
C SER A 237 27.51 -8.26 6.68
N PRO A 238 28.76 -7.94 6.30
CA PRO A 238 29.75 -8.95 5.91
C PRO A 238 29.94 -10.04 6.95
N ARG A 239 29.96 -9.67 8.25
CA ARG A 239 30.09 -10.64 9.35
C ARG A 239 28.91 -11.59 9.47
N LEU A 240 27.68 -11.12 9.22
CA LEU A 240 26.49 -11.97 9.24
C LEU A 240 26.54 -12.96 8.07
N ARG A 241 26.84 -12.48 6.86
CA ARG A 241 26.99 -13.31 5.67
C ARG A 241 28.05 -14.40 5.84
N ALA A 242 29.18 -14.07 6.46
CA ALA A 242 30.26 -15.03 6.66
C ALA A 242 30.00 -16.08 7.75
N LYS A 243 29.08 -15.82 8.69
CA LYS A 243 28.85 -16.68 9.85
C LYS A 243 27.56 -17.50 9.79
N ALA A 244 26.54 -17.01 9.11
CA ALA A 244 25.21 -17.60 9.08
C ALA A 244 24.61 -17.45 7.68
N GLU A 245 25.27 -18.00 6.66
CA GLU A 245 24.83 -17.88 5.27
C GLU A 245 23.51 -18.63 5.03
N SER A 246 23.38 -19.85 5.57
CA SER A 246 22.18 -20.69 5.42
C SER A 246 20.97 -20.04 6.10
N GLU A 247 21.15 -19.59 7.35
CA GLU A 247 20.10 -18.93 8.13
C GLU A 247 19.71 -17.58 7.51
N LEU A 248 20.66 -16.89 6.90
CA LEU A 248 20.39 -15.65 6.17
C LEU A 248 19.54 -15.90 4.93
N GLU A 249 19.78 -16.99 4.19
CA GLU A 249 18.97 -17.36 3.02
C GLU A 249 17.53 -17.73 3.43
N GLU A 250 17.37 -18.47 4.53
CA GLU A 250 16.06 -18.78 5.11
C GLU A 250 15.32 -17.51 5.55
N LEU A 251 16.02 -16.61 6.25
CA LEU A 251 15.49 -15.30 6.65
C LEU A 251 15.10 -14.46 5.43
N HIS A 252 15.92 -14.45 4.38
CA HIS A 252 15.65 -13.74 3.14
C HIS A 252 14.38 -14.26 2.47
N SER A 253 14.25 -15.58 2.36
CA SER A 253 13.08 -16.27 1.82
C SER A 253 11.81 -15.98 2.62
N LEU A 254 11.91 -15.97 3.96
CA LEU A 254 10.80 -15.62 4.85
C LEU A 254 10.35 -14.17 4.64
N VAL A 255 11.29 -13.23 4.61
CA VAL A 255 11.01 -11.81 4.38
C VAL A 255 10.41 -11.58 2.99
N MET A 256 10.92 -12.26 1.96
CA MET A 256 10.36 -12.21 0.62
C MET A 256 8.88 -12.62 0.59
N ARG A 257 8.55 -13.75 1.22
CA ARG A 257 7.19 -14.28 1.29
C ARG A 257 6.26 -13.32 2.05
N MET A 258 6.72 -12.80 3.18
CA MET A 258 6.00 -11.81 3.97
C MET A 258 5.69 -10.55 3.14
N MET A 259 6.69 -9.97 2.49
CA MET A 259 6.49 -8.75 1.70
C MET A 259 5.56 -8.97 0.50
N ARG A 260 5.66 -10.13 -0.16
CA ARG A 260 4.74 -10.52 -1.25
C ARG A 260 3.30 -10.60 -0.75
N SER A 261 3.08 -11.28 0.37
CA SER A 261 1.76 -11.41 0.99
C SER A 261 1.16 -10.04 1.34
N LEU A 262 1.96 -9.11 1.88
CA LEU A 262 1.52 -7.74 2.17
C LEU A 262 1.12 -6.96 0.91
N ILE A 263 1.87 -7.10 -0.18
CA ILE A 263 1.56 -6.45 -1.46
C ILE A 263 0.29 -7.02 -2.06
N GLU A 264 0.11 -8.34 -2.03
CA GLU A 264 -1.09 -9.02 -2.52
C GLU A 264 -2.32 -8.63 -1.70
N ALA A 265 -2.21 -8.59 -0.37
CA ALA A 265 -3.27 -8.12 0.51
C ALA A 265 -3.71 -6.71 0.15
N ARG A 266 -2.76 -5.78 0.04
CA ARG A 266 -3.06 -4.40 -0.36
C ARG A 266 -3.71 -4.30 -1.75
N ARG A 267 -3.28 -5.14 -2.71
CA ARG A 267 -3.89 -5.17 -4.05
C ARG A 267 -5.35 -5.61 -3.97
N ARG A 268 -5.64 -6.65 -3.18
CA ARG A 268 -7.01 -7.11 -2.90
C ARG A 268 -7.86 -6.00 -2.28
N ASP A 269 -7.37 -5.33 -1.24
CA ASP A 269 -8.08 -4.21 -0.60
C ASP A 269 -8.37 -3.09 -1.61
N THR A 270 -7.40 -2.78 -2.48
CA THR A 270 -7.58 -1.72 -3.49
C THR A 270 -8.63 -2.11 -4.53
N THR A 271 -8.64 -3.37 -4.97
CA THR A 271 -9.65 -3.87 -5.91
C THR A 271 -11.05 -3.90 -5.29
N GLU A 272 -11.18 -4.35 -4.03
CA GLU A 272 -12.45 -4.38 -3.31
C GLU A 272 -13.01 -2.97 -3.12
N ILE A 273 -12.17 -2.02 -2.68
CA ILE A 273 -12.58 -0.61 -2.54
C ILE A 273 -13.01 -0.03 -3.89
N SER A 274 -12.33 -0.36 -4.99
CA SER A 274 -12.70 0.13 -6.31
C SER A 274 -14.05 -0.40 -6.81
N LEU A 275 -14.34 -1.68 -6.54
CA LEU A 275 -15.61 -2.32 -6.89
C LEU A 275 -16.77 -1.75 -6.07
N GLU A 276 -16.58 -1.57 -4.76
CA GLU A 276 -17.62 -1.00 -3.91
C GLU A 276 -17.91 0.47 -4.30
N LEU A 277 -16.88 1.24 -4.64
CA LEU A 277 -17.03 2.61 -5.13
C LEU A 277 -17.81 2.66 -6.45
N GLU A 278 -17.53 1.75 -7.38
CA GLU A 278 -18.27 1.65 -8.64
C GLU A 278 -19.74 1.29 -8.42
N LYS A 279 -20.02 0.32 -7.55
CA LYS A 279 -21.37 -0.08 -7.15
C LYS A 279 -22.16 1.07 -6.54
N GLU A 280 -21.57 1.80 -5.60
CA GLU A 280 -22.20 2.97 -4.97
C GLU A 280 -22.43 4.10 -5.97
N ARG A 281 -21.51 4.33 -6.92
CA ARG A 281 -21.73 5.26 -8.04
C ARG A 281 -22.88 4.81 -8.94
N GLY A 282 -23.01 3.51 -9.20
CA GLY A 282 -24.13 2.94 -9.96
C GLY A 282 -25.47 3.20 -9.29
N LYS A 283 -25.57 2.93 -7.98
CA LYS A 283 -26.77 3.23 -7.18
C LYS A 283 -27.11 4.71 -7.15
N ALA A 284 -26.11 5.58 -6.94
CA ALA A 284 -26.32 7.02 -6.94
C ALA A 284 -26.84 7.54 -8.29
N LYS A 285 -26.32 7.02 -9.40
CA LYS A 285 -26.83 7.35 -10.75
C LYS A 285 -28.26 6.87 -10.97
N ALA A 286 -28.58 5.64 -10.57
CA ALA A 286 -29.93 5.09 -10.69
C ALA A 286 -30.94 5.87 -9.83
N ALA A 287 -30.56 6.23 -8.61
CA ALA A 287 -31.37 7.06 -7.71
C ALA A 287 -31.60 8.46 -8.30
N CYS A 288 -30.57 9.09 -8.87
CA CYS A 288 -30.69 10.40 -9.52
C CYS A 288 -31.60 10.33 -10.77
N ALA A 289 -31.49 9.28 -11.58
CA ALA A 289 -32.37 9.07 -12.73
C ALA A 289 -33.83 8.85 -12.30
N SER A 290 -34.06 8.09 -11.24
CA SER A 290 -35.39 7.86 -10.67
C SER A 290 -35.99 9.14 -10.08
N ALA A 291 -35.20 9.93 -9.34
CA ALA A 291 -35.61 11.22 -8.78
C ALA A 291 -36.02 12.19 -9.90
N LYS A 292 -35.20 12.29 -10.96
CA LYS A 292 -35.52 13.11 -12.13
C LYS A 292 -36.81 12.65 -12.82
N ALA A 293 -37.00 11.34 -13.00
CA ALA A 293 -38.23 10.81 -13.57
C ALA A 293 -39.47 11.11 -12.70
N ALA A 294 -39.33 11.07 -11.37
CA ALA A 294 -40.39 11.44 -10.45
C ALA A 294 -40.69 12.94 -10.49
N GLU A 295 -39.67 13.81 -10.58
CA GLU A 295 -39.84 15.25 -10.77
C GLU A 295 -40.57 15.57 -12.08
N ASP A 296 -40.19 14.92 -13.19
CA ASP A 296 -40.85 15.08 -14.48
C ASP A 296 -42.33 14.65 -14.43
N GLN A 297 -42.63 13.57 -13.69
CA GLN A 297 -44.01 13.11 -13.47
C GLN A 297 -44.82 14.07 -12.60
N LEU A 298 -44.24 14.60 -11.53
CA LEU A 298 -44.88 15.61 -10.68
C LEU A 298 -45.16 16.89 -11.49
N ALA A 299 -44.18 17.36 -12.27
CA ALA A 299 -44.36 18.53 -13.13
C ALA A 299 -45.42 18.32 -14.23
N ALA A 300 -45.61 17.08 -14.72
CA ALA A 300 -46.70 16.75 -15.63
C ALA A 300 -48.06 16.78 -14.92
N LYS A 301 -48.14 16.24 -13.70
CA LYS A 301 -49.37 16.23 -12.90
C LYS A 301 -49.80 17.62 -12.45
N GLU A 302 -48.86 18.48 -12.08
CA GLU A 302 -49.14 19.86 -11.73
C GLU A 302 -49.71 20.66 -12.91
N ARG A 303 -49.24 20.41 -14.14
CA ARG A 303 -49.81 21.01 -15.35
C ARG A 303 -51.25 20.54 -15.58
N GLU A 304 -51.49 19.24 -15.47
CA GLU A 304 -52.84 18.66 -15.60
C GLU A 304 -53.83 19.24 -14.56
N LEU A 305 -53.38 19.44 -13.32
CA LEU A 305 -54.21 20.05 -12.28
C LEU A 305 -54.53 21.52 -12.59
N ARG A 306 -53.54 22.31 -13.03
CA ARG A 306 -53.77 23.71 -13.41
C ARG A 306 -54.78 23.84 -14.55
N GLU A 307 -54.68 23.02 -15.59
CA GLU A 307 -55.64 23.00 -16.70
C GLU A 307 -57.07 22.69 -16.23
N LYS A 308 -57.23 21.74 -15.28
CA LYS A 308 -58.53 21.42 -14.69
C LYS A 308 -59.08 22.55 -13.83
N ASP A 309 -58.23 23.21 -13.05
CA ASP A 309 -58.63 24.34 -12.21
C ASP A 309 -59.10 25.53 -13.05
N GLU A 310 -58.42 25.81 -14.16
CA GLU A 310 -58.84 26.82 -15.15
C GLU A 310 -60.21 26.46 -15.77
N LEU A 311 -60.43 25.20 -16.13
CA LEU A 311 -61.72 24.73 -16.65
C LEU A 311 -62.83 24.91 -15.61
N ILE A 312 -62.59 24.52 -14.35
CA ILE A 312 -63.57 24.69 -13.27
C ILE A 312 -63.87 26.17 -13.04
N ALA A 313 -62.86 27.04 -13.06
CA ALA A 313 -63.05 28.49 -12.94
C ALA A 313 -63.92 29.04 -14.09
N SER A 314 -63.70 28.58 -15.32
CA SER A 314 -64.51 28.99 -16.49
C SER A 314 -65.97 28.55 -16.38
N LEU A 315 -66.22 27.32 -15.93
CA LEU A 315 -67.58 26.79 -15.72
C LEU A 315 -68.30 27.52 -14.59
N ARG A 316 -67.59 27.89 -13.52
CA ARG A 316 -68.16 28.69 -12.43
C ARG A 316 -68.55 30.10 -12.89
N ALA A 317 -67.76 30.73 -13.76
CA ALA A 317 -68.07 32.05 -14.30
C ALA A 317 -69.30 32.05 -15.22
N LEU A 318 -69.58 30.93 -15.90
CA LEU A 318 -70.75 30.77 -16.78
C LEU A 318 -72.08 30.55 -16.03
N ASN A 319 -72.03 30.11 -14.77
CA ASN A 319 -73.20 29.83 -13.94
C ASN A 319 -73.64 31.02 -13.06
N VAL A 320 -73.02 32.19 -13.21
CA VAL A 320 -73.37 33.46 -12.54
C VAL A 320 -74.06 34.38 -13.52
#